data_AF-A0A949DK69-F1
#
_entry.id   AF-A0A949DK69-F1
#
_cell.length_a   1.000
_cell.length_b   1.000
_cell.length_c   1.000
_cell.angle_alpha   90.00
_cell.angle_beta   90.00
_cell.angle_gamma   90.00
#
_symmetry.space_group_name_H-M   'P 1'
#
loop_
_entity.id
_entity.type
_entity.pdbx_description
1 polymer ?
#
loop_
_entity_poly.entity_id
_entity_poly.type
_entity_poly.pdbx_seq_one_letter_code
_entity_poly.pdbx_strand_id
1 'polypeptide(L)' 'EITDKNFKPLMKGIEKETGYKGKDLYLPVRVALTGKNKGPELRFILPILGKRECLRRLSLGRVGE' A
#
# COMPACT_ATOMS: atom_id res chain seq x y z
N GLU A 1 -3.23 -10.01 10.10
CA GLU A 1 -3.32 -10.25 8.63
C GLU A 1 -3.87 -9.00 7.96
N ILE A 2 -3.47 -8.66 6.72
CA ILE A 2 -4.15 -7.62 5.95
C ILE A 2 -5.21 -8.35 5.12
N THR A 3 -6.46 -8.21 5.52
CA THR A 3 -7.65 -8.70 4.81
C THR A 3 -8.45 -7.53 4.28
N ASP A 4 -9.33 -7.78 3.31
CA ASP A 4 -10.19 -6.74 2.71
C ASP A 4 -10.95 -5.91 3.76
N LYS A 5 -11.33 -6.56 4.87
CA LYS A 5 -11.98 -5.94 6.03
C LYS A 5 -11.10 -4.95 6.79
N ASN A 6 -9.80 -5.21 6.90
CA ASN A 6 -8.85 -4.37 7.65
C ASN A 6 -8.06 -3.39 6.75
N PHE A 7 -8.22 -3.48 5.43
CA PHE A 7 -7.54 -2.60 4.47
C PHE A 7 -8.02 -1.15 4.55
N LYS A 8 -9.34 -0.93 4.55
CA LYS A 8 -9.95 0.41 4.68
C LYS A 8 -9.43 1.19 5.89
N PRO A 9 -9.46 0.67 7.14
CA PRO A 9 -8.98 1.42 8.30
C PRO A 9 -7.48 1.67 8.27
N LEU A 10 -6.68 0.73 7.72
CA LEU A 10 -5.24 0.92 7.52
C LEU A 10 -4.95 2.10 6.58
N MET A 11 -5.59 2.12 5.41
CA MET A 11 -5.40 3.24 4.47
C MET A 11 -5.84 4.55 5.08
N LYS A 12 -6.96 4.58 5.81
CA LYS A 12 -7.43 5.78 6.49
C LYS A 12 -6.42 6.33 7.51
N GLY A 13 -5.65 5.45 8.17
CA GLY A 13 -4.55 5.84 9.05
C GLY A 13 -3.42 6.51 8.26
N ILE A 14 -3.01 5.91 7.15
CA ILE A 14 -1.95 6.45 6.27
C ILE A 14 -2.39 7.76 5.61
N GLU A 15 -3.66 7.88 5.18
CA GLU A 15 -4.24 9.12 4.66
C GLU A 15 -4.17 10.26 5.68
N LYS A 16 -4.32 9.93 6.97
CA LYS A 16 -4.29 10.92 8.06
C LYS A 16 -2.87 11.32 8.44
N GLU A 17 -1.92 10.38 8.38
CA GLU A 17 -0.51 10.61 8.71
C GLU A 17 0.24 11.33 7.59
N THR A 18 -0.06 10.98 6.35
CA THR A 18 0.64 11.54 5.17
C THR A 18 -0.11 12.71 4.53
N GLY A 19 -1.41 12.86 4.81
CA GLY A 19 -2.27 13.87 4.18
C GLY A 19 -2.69 13.56 2.74
N TYR A 20 -2.08 12.55 2.10
CA TYR A 20 -2.40 12.13 0.73
C TYR A 20 -3.65 11.25 0.71
N LYS A 21 -4.52 11.44 -0.28
CA LYS A 21 -5.78 10.71 -0.44
C LYS A 21 -5.99 10.26 -1.88
N GLY A 22 -6.80 9.23 -2.07
CA GLY A 22 -7.17 8.76 -3.41
C GLY A 22 -5.96 8.36 -4.24
N LYS A 23 -5.82 8.87 -5.47
CA LYS A 23 -4.72 8.46 -6.36
C LYS A 23 -3.34 8.79 -5.80
N ASP A 24 -3.17 9.93 -5.15
CA ASP A 24 -1.89 10.37 -4.57
C ASP A 24 -1.39 9.50 -3.42
N LEU A 25 -2.27 8.72 -2.78
CA LEU A 25 -1.85 7.68 -1.82
C LEU A 25 -1.76 6.30 -2.47
N TYR A 26 -2.79 5.91 -3.23
CA TYR A 26 -2.91 4.55 -3.73
C TYR A 26 -1.88 4.25 -4.83
N LEU A 27 -1.51 5.24 -5.65
CA LEU A 27 -0.53 5.07 -6.71
C LEU A 27 0.90 4.84 -6.16
N PRO A 28 1.47 5.69 -5.28
CA PRO A 28 2.80 5.44 -4.73
C PRO A 28 2.83 4.18 -3.87
N VAL A 29 1.78 3.89 -3.08
CA VAL A 29 1.67 2.63 -2.33
C VAL A 29 1.68 1.43 -3.28
N ARG A 30 0.97 1.50 -4.41
CA ARG A 30 1.01 0.44 -5.43
C ARG A 30 2.39 0.27 -6.03
N VAL A 31 3.06 1.36 -6.38
CA VAL A 31 4.41 1.29 -6.95
C VAL A 31 5.38 0.69 -5.93
N ALA A 32 5.32 1.10 -4.66
CA ALA A 32 6.15 0.53 -3.60
C ALA A 32 5.88 -0.97 -3.38
N LEU A 33 4.62 -1.40 -3.47
CA LEU A 33 4.25 -2.80 -3.25
C LEU A 33 4.51 -3.69 -4.47
N THR A 34 4.33 -3.19 -5.68
CA THR A 34 4.27 -4.00 -6.91
C THR A 34 5.36 -3.67 -7.94
N GLY A 35 6.02 -2.51 -7.80
CA GLY A 35 6.90 -1.94 -8.82
C GLY A 35 6.19 -1.46 -10.09
N LYS A 36 4.84 -1.50 -10.13
CA LYS A 36 4.05 -1.15 -11.31
C LYS A 36 3.03 -0.06 -11.02
N ASN A 37 2.84 0.86 -11.97
CA ASN A 37 1.82 1.92 -11.91
C ASN A 37 0.42 1.42 -12.34
N LYS A 38 0.34 0.34 -13.12
CA LYS A 38 -0.87 -0.33 -13.59
C LYS A 38 -0.94 -1.78 -13.12
N GLY A 39 -2.16 -2.28 -12.87
CA GLY A 39 -2.38 -3.66 -12.45
C GLY A 39 -3.75 -3.90 -11.79
N PRO A 40 -3.90 -5.02 -11.05
CA PRO A 40 -5.09 -5.30 -10.22
C PRO A 40 -5.14 -4.40 -8.98
N GLU A 41 -6.32 -4.14 -8.43
CA GLU A 41 -6.47 -3.25 -7.26
C GLU A 41 -5.66 -3.73 -6.05
N LEU A 42 -5.15 -2.78 -5.24
CA LEU A 42 -4.39 -3.05 -4.01
C LEU A 42 -5.08 -4.05 -3.08
N ARG A 43 -6.42 -4.04 -3.04
CA ARG A 43 -7.25 -4.98 -2.27
C ARG A 43 -6.99 -6.44 -2.60
N PHE A 44 -6.67 -6.75 -3.86
CA PHE A 44 -6.32 -8.10 -4.29
C PHE A 44 -4.85 -8.43 -4.04
N ILE A 45 -3.96 -7.44 -4.13
CA ILE A 45 -2.51 -7.67 -4.02
C ILE A 45 -2.07 -7.83 -2.55
N LEU A 46 -2.62 -7.02 -1.66
CA LEU A 46 -2.27 -7.00 -0.25
C LEU A 46 -2.49 -8.33 0.50
N PRO A 47 -3.61 -9.06 0.33
CA PRO A 47 -3.76 -10.38 0.92
C PRO A 47 -2.79 -11.41 0.33
N ILE A 48 -2.37 -11.25 -0.93
CA ILE A 48 -1.37 -12.14 -1.58
C ILE A 48 0.03 -11.90 -1.01
N LEU A 49 0.44 -10.64 -0.86
CA LEU A 49 1.73 -10.27 -0.28
C LEU A 49 1.79 -10.55 1.23
N GLY A 50 0.67 -10.36 1.92
CA GLY A 50 0.58 -10.45 3.37
C GLY A 50 1.17 -9.23 4.10
N LYS A 51 0.73 -9.04 5.35
CA LYS A 51 1.07 -7.86 6.18
C LYS A 51 2.57 -7.59 6.27
N ARG A 52 3.36 -8.64 6.53
CA ARG A 52 4.80 -8.54 6.76
C ARG A 52 5.55 -8.03 5.54
N GLU A 53 5.27 -8.60 4.37
CA GLU A 53 5.89 -8.15 3.12
C GLU A 53 5.46 -6.74 2.74
N CYS A 54 4.17 -6.41 2.93
CA CYS A 54 3.68 -5.07 2.65
C CYS A 54 4.39 -4.02 3.50
N LEU A 55 4.52 -4.26 4.81
CA LEU A 55 5.27 -3.38 5.71
C LEU A 55 6.75 -3.34 5.35
N ARG A 56 7.35 -4.47 4.98
CA ARG A 56 8.75 -4.53 4.57
C ARG A 56 8.99 -3.68 3.33
N ARG A 57 8.15 -3.79 2.29
CA ARG A 57 8.24 -3.00 1.06
C ARG A 57 7.92 -1.52 1.26
N LEU A 58 6.92 -1.20 2.08
CA LEU A 58 6.61 0.19 2.43
C LEU A 58 7.72 0.85 3.26
N SER A 59 8.34 0.09 4.19
CA SER A 59 9.48 0.56 4.97
C SER A 59 10.75 0.68 4.15
N LEU A 60 10.96 -0.22 3.17
CA LEU A 60 12.07 -0.18 2.22
C LEU A 60 11.87 0.85 1.10
N GLY A 61 10.65 1.33 0.88
CA GLY A 61 10.33 2.40 -0.07
C GLY A 61 11.01 3.75 0.25
N ARG A 62 11.82 3.83 1.31
CA ARG A 62 12.84 4.86 1.52
C ARG A 62 14.21 4.45 0.95
N VAL A 63 14.28 4.00 -0.29
CA VAL A 63 15.48 4.03 -1.14
C VAL A 63 14.92 4.06 -2.57
N GLY A 64 14.97 5.14 -3.35
CA GLY A 64 16.08 6.07 -3.46
C GLY A 64 17.16 5.49 -4.37
N GLU A 65 16.78 5.08 -5.58
CA GLU A 65 17.57 5.17 -6.84
C GLU A 65 16.62 4.99 -8.03
#